data_AF-W6N703-F1
#
_entry.id   AF-W6N703-F1
#
_cell.length_a   1.000
_cell.length_b   1.000
_cell.length_c   1.000
_cell.angle_alpha   90.00
_cell.angle_beta   90.00
_cell.angle_gamma   90.00
#
_symmetry.space_group_name_H-M   'P 1'
#
loop_
_entity.id
_entity.type
_entity.pdbx_description
1 polymer ?
#
loop_
_entity_poly.entity_id
_entity_poly.type
_entity_poly.pdbx_seq_one_letter_code
_entity_poly.pdbx_strand_id
1 'polypeptide(L)'
;MSAVIDTKPKITKDQIVKSSVVSKRLGQYRRKAKENPIYISDNGNIDTVILSYDQFERMYERLAELEEKEEERIIGDRIKQVEKQPELSAKWKDIRRNG
;
A
#
# COMPACT_ATOMS: atom_id res chain seq x y z
N MET A 1 8.90 18.80 6.50
CA MET A 1 8.10 18.36 7.66
C MET A 1 7.66 16.94 7.40
N SER A 2 8.17 15.95 8.16
CA SER A 2 7.69 14.58 8.07
C SER A 2 6.41 14.51 8.90
N ALA A 3 5.26 14.43 8.24
CA ALA A 3 4.04 14.06 8.94
C ALA A 3 4.26 12.63 9.43
N VAL A 4 4.37 12.44 10.75
CA VAL A 4 4.26 11.12 11.35
C VAL A 4 2.81 10.72 11.11
N ILE A 5 2.57 10.03 10.00
CA ILE A 5 1.30 9.39 9.74
C ILE A 5 1.19 8.33 10.82
N ASP A 6 0.20 8.45 11.71
CA ASP A 6 -0.16 7.38 12.62
C ASP A 6 -0.46 6.14 11.75
N THR A 7 0.51 5.22 11.68
CA THR A 7 0.63 4.23 10.59
C THR A 7 -0.43 3.15 10.66
N LYS A 8 -1.22 3.13 11.73
CA LYS A 8 -2.27 2.13 11.93
C LYS A 8 -3.63 2.71 11.53
N PRO A 9 -4.45 1.95 10.79
CA PRO A 9 -5.86 2.29 10.59
C PRO A 9 -6.53 2.56 11.94
N LYS A 10 -7.38 3.58 12.00
CA LYS A 10 -8.22 3.80 13.19
C LYS A 10 -9.33 2.76 13.17
N ILE A 11 -9.24 1.80 14.09
CA ILE A 11 -10.19 0.69 14.21
C ILE A 11 -11.12 0.96 15.38
N THR A 12 -12.43 0.88 15.16
CA THR A 12 -13.45 0.95 16.22
C THR A 12 -13.89 -0.46 16.64
N LYS A 13 -14.36 -0.59 17.89
CA LYS A 13 -14.70 -1.90 18.48
C LYS A 13 -15.80 -2.65 17.70
N ASP A 14 -16.72 -1.93 17.07
CA ASP A 14 -17.82 -2.47 16.27
C ASP A 14 -17.36 -3.08 14.93
N GLN A 15 -16.16 -2.73 14.48
CA GLN A 15 -15.53 -3.31 13.29
C GLN A 15 -14.78 -4.60 13.59
N ILE A 16 -14.48 -4.91 14.86
CA ILE A 16 -13.73 -6.11 15.26
C ILE A 16 -14.68 -7.26 15.56
N VAL A 17 -14.48 -8.39 14.90
CA VAL A 17 -15.36 -9.57 15.00
C VAL A 17 -14.52 -10.82 15.15
N LYS A 18 -14.95 -11.77 15.99
CA LYS A 18 -14.25 -13.06 16.13
C LYS A 18 -14.42 -13.92 14.87
N SER A 19 -13.37 -14.63 14.47
CA SER A 19 -13.40 -15.56 13.33
C SER A 19 -14.57 -16.55 13.38
N SER A 20 -14.85 -17.12 14.56
CA SER A 20 -15.97 -18.04 14.80
C SER A 20 -17.37 -17.44 14.57
N VAL A 21 -17.50 -16.12 14.63
CA VAL A 21 -18.76 -15.39 14.40
C VAL A 21 -18.90 -15.07 12.91
N VAL A 22 -17.80 -14.68 12.26
CA VAL A 22 -17.76 -14.39 10.82
C VAL A 22 -18.11 -15.64 10.01
N SER A 23 -17.56 -16.80 10.34
CA SER A 23 -17.82 -18.05 9.61
C SER A 23 -19.32 -18.42 9.57
N LYS A 24 -20.05 -18.16 10.66
CA LYS A 24 -21.49 -18.44 10.77
C LYS A 24 -22.37 -17.38 10.09
N ARG A 25 -21.85 -16.17 9.89
CA ARG A 25 -22.64 -15.00 9.45
C ARG A 25 -21.95 -14.22 8.31
N LEU A 26 -21.20 -14.93 7.47
CA LEU A 26 -20.35 -14.30 6.44
C LEU A 26 -21.15 -13.35 5.54
N GLY A 27 -22.36 -13.74 5.14
CA GLY A 27 -23.24 -12.90 4.31
C GLY A 27 -23.59 -11.54 4.95
N GLN A 28 -23.77 -11.51 6.28
CA GLN A 28 -24.03 -10.26 7.02
C GLN A 28 -22.79 -9.36 7.03
N TYR A 29 -21.62 -9.93 7.35
CA TYR A 29 -20.38 -9.18 7.45
C TYR A 29 -19.86 -8.72 6.09
N ARG A 30 -20.08 -9.49 5.01
CA ARG A 30 -19.84 -9.04 3.63
C ARG A 30 -20.66 -7.80 3.25
N ARG A 31 -21.91 -7.69 3.74
CA ARG A 31 -22.73 -6.49 3.50
C ARG A 31 -22.21 -5.30 4.30
N LYS A 32 -21.87 -5.51 5.58
CA LYS A 32 -21.27 -4.47 6.43
C LYS A 32 -19.93 -3.96 5.89
N ALA A 33 -19.12 -4.86 5.33
CA ALA A 33 -17.83 -4.53 4.71
C ALA A 33 -17.93 -3.55 3.53
N LYS A 34 -19.12 -3.36 2.95
CA LYS A 34 -19.34 -2.33 1.91
C LYS A 34 -19.26 -0.91 2.45
N GLU A 35 -19.62 -0.70 3.71
CA GLU A 35 -19.59 0.61 4.34
C GLU A 35 -18.25 0.84 5.03
N ASN A 36 -17.78 -0.14 5.81
CA ASN A 36 -16.56 -0.03 6.60
C ASN A 36 -15.82 -1.37 6.67
N PRO A 37 -14.47 -1.38 6.67
CA PRO A 37 -13.68 -2.60 6.87
C PRO A 37 -14.10 -3.38 8.11
N ILE A 38 -14.14 -4.71 8.00
CA ILE A 38 -14.38 -5.60 9.14
C ILE A 38 -13.09 -6.33 9.48
N TYR A 39 -12.63 -6.18 10.72
CA TYR A 39 -11.41 -6.80 11.22
C TYR A 39 -11.75 -8.10 11.92
N ILE A 40 -11.21 -9.20 11.41
CA ILE A 40 -11.38 -10.51 12.01
C ILE A 40 -10.28 -10.71 13.04
N SER A 41 -10.69 -11.07 14.24
CA SER A 41 -9.80 -11.43 15.33
C SER A 41 -9.88 -12.91 15.65
N ASP A 42 -8.72 -13.48 15.96
CA ASP A 42 -8.58 -14.78 16.60
C ASP A 42 -7.63 -14.66 17.79
N ASN A 43 -8.00 -15.27 18.92
CA ASN A 43 -7.24 -15.21 20.19
C ASN A 43 -6.76 -13.80 20.61
N GLY A 44 -7.54 -12.76 20.29
CA GLY A 44 -7.25 -11.37 20.65
C GLY A 44 -6.39 -10.60 19.66
N ASN A 45 -5.89 -11.25 18.60
CA ASN A 45 -5.13 -10.62 17.54
C ASN A 45 -5.97 -10.49 16.27
N ILE A 46 -5.86 -9.36 15.59
CA ILE A 46 -6.47 -9.18 14.26
C ILE A 46 -5.53 -9.82 13.23
N ASP A 47 -6.04 -10.76 12.44
CA ASP A 47 -5.25 -11.46 11.41
C ASP A 47 -5.73 -11.15 9.99
N THR A 48 -7.02 -10.88 9.81
CA THR A 48 -7.66 -10.78 8.50
C THR A 48 -8.59 -9.57 8.47
N VAL A 49 -8.71 -8.92 7.32
CA VAL A 49 -9.65 -7.82 7.09
C VAL A 49 -10.56 -8.17 5.92
N ILE A 50 -11.86 -8.00 6.09
CA ILE A 50 -12.84 -8.04 5.00
C ILE A 50 -13.07 -6.61 4.53
N LEU A 51 -12.80 -6.37 3.26
CA LEU A 51 -13.04 -5.11 2.56
C LEU A 51 -14.07 -5.33 1.46
N SER A 52 -14.73 -4.26 1.03
CA SER A 52 -15.42 -4.28 -0.26
C SER A 52 -14.41 -4.31 -1.41
N TYR A 53 -14.85 -4.80 -2.56
CA TYR A 53 -14.02 -4.78 -3.76
C TYR A 53 -13.65 -3.34 -4.14
N ASP A 54 -14.63 -2.43 -4.16
CA ASP A 54 -14.39 -1.00 -4.47
C ASP A 54 -13.38 -0.34 -3.52
N GLN A 55 -13.38 -0.70 -2.23
CA GLN A 55 -12.38 -0.21 -1.27
C GLN A 55 -10.99 -0.77 -1.58
N PHE A 56 -10.91 -2.06 -1.88
CA PHE A 56 -9.66 -2.70 -2.27
C PHE A 56 -9.09 -2.08 -3.56
N GLU A 57 -9.92 -1.88 -4.57
CA GLU A 57 -9.53 -1.31 -5.86
C GLU A 57 -8.99 0.12 -5.69
N ARG A 58 -9.70 0.98 -4.95
CA ARG A 58 -9.21 2.33 -4.63
C ARG A 58 -7.88 2.34 -3.89
N MET A 59 -7.68 1.40 -2.97
CA MET A 59 -6.40 1.26 -2.26
C MET A 59 -5.29 0.82 -3.22
N TYR A 60 -5.58 -0.12 -4.10
CA TYR A 60 -4.64 -0.65 -5.08
C TYR A 60 -4.23 0.41 -6.11
N GLU A 61 -5.21 1.10 -6.71
CA GLU A 61 -4.97 2.21 -7.65
C GLU A 61 -4.13 3.30 -6.98
N ARG A 62 -4.50 3.67 -5.74
CA ARG A 62 -3.76 4.70 -5.01
C ARG A 62 -2.31 4.28 -4.72
N LEU A 63 -2.07 3.00 -4.42
CA LEU A 63 -0.73 2.49 -4.20
C LEU A 63 0.10 2.59 -5.50
N ALA A 64 -0.46 2.15 -6.62
CA ALA A 64 0.19 2.21 -7.92
C ALA A 64 0.55 3.66 -8.31
N GLU A 65 -0.36 4.62 -8.11
CA GLU A 65 -0.08 6.04 -8.35
C GLU A 65 1.09 6.58 -7.50
N LEU A 66 1.22 6.10 -6.26
CA LEU A 66 2.28 6.54 -5.35
C LEU A 66 3.62 5.93 -5.73
N GLU A 67 3.62 4.67 -6.16
CA GLU A 67 4.82 3.98 -6.66
C GLU A 67 5.33 4.68 -7.93
N GLU A 68 4.46 4.98 -8.90
CA GLU A 68 4.82 5.70 -10.12
C GLU A 68 5.46 7.06 -9.81
N LYS A 69 4.84 7.85 -8.91
CA LYS A 69 5.38 9.15 -8.50
C LYS A 69 6.72 9.05 -7.80
N GLU A 70 6.93 8.01 -7.01
CA GLU A 70 8.21 7.79 -6.33
C GLU A 70 9.30 7.39 -7.33
N GLU A 71 8.97 6.57 -8.33
CA GLU A 71 9.88 6.25 -9.43
C GLU A 71 10.26 7.50 -10.23
N GLU A 72 9.28 8.31 -10.64
CA GLU A 72 9.51 9.59 -11.32
C GLU A 72 10.41 10.51 -10.49
N ARG A 73 10.17 10.59 -9.18
CA ARG A 73 10.99 11.39 -8.26
C ARG A 73 12.43 10.88 -8.22
N ILE A 74 12.64 9.57 -8.09
CA ILE A 74 13.98 8.95 -8.06
C ILE A 74 14.72 9.21 -9.37
N ILE A 75 14.06 9.02 -10.51
CA ILE A 75 14.65 9.25 -11.83
C ILE A 75 15.00 10.73 -12.00
N GLY A 76 14.08 11.63 -11.66
CA GLY A 76 14.30 13.07 -11.73
C GLY A 76 15.46 13.53 -10.84
N ASP A 77 15.58 12.98 -9.64
CA ASP A 77 16.70 13.28 -8.74
C ASP A 77 18.04 12.78 -9.32
N ARG A 78 18.07 11.60 -9.95
CA ARG A 78 19.25 11.08 -10.65
C ARG A 78 19.65 11.95 -11.84
N ILE A 79 18.69 12.40 -12.65
CA ILE A 79 18.95 13.32 -13.77
C ILE A 79 19.58 14.62 -13.25
N LYS A 80 19.00 15.23 -12.22
CA LYS A 80 19.55 16.45 -11.60
C LYS A 80 20.96 16.26 -11.04
N GLN A 81 21.27 15.08 -10.50
CA GLN A 81 22.62 14.76 -10.04
C GLN A 81 23.60 14.68 -11.21
N VAL A 82 23.24 14.00 -12.29
CA VAL A 82 24.06 13.90 -13.51
C VAL A 82 24.27 15.26 -14.17
N GLU A 83 23.25 16.12 -14.21
CA GLU A 83 23.38 17.49 -14.73
C GLU A 83 24.37 18.33 -13.92
N LYS A 84 24.38 18.16 -12.58
CA LYS A 84 25.30 18.87 -11.69
C LYS A 84 26.72 18.29 -11.69
N GLN A 85 26.83 16.97 -11.88
CA GLN A 85 28.08 16.22 -11.82
C GLN A 85 28.12 15.21 -12.99
N PRO A 86 28.39 15.67 -14.22
CA PRO A 86 28.38 14.83 -15.41
C PRO A 86 29.38 13.67 -15.34
N GLU A 87 30.45 13.81 -14.57
CA GLU A 87 31.45 12.79 -14.31
C GLU A 87 30.92 11.55 -13.57
N LEU A 88 29.78 11.66 -12.88
CA LEU A 88 29.09 10.54 -12.23
C LEU A 88 28.23 9.72 -13.20
N SER A 89 28.07 10.17 -14.45
CA SER A 89 27.34 9.42 -15.46
C SER A 89 28.17 8.27 -16.03
N ALA A 90 27.51 7.14 -16.28
CA ALA A 90 28.16 6.03 -16.97
C ALA A 90 28.54 6.46 -18.40
N LYS A 91 29.81 6.30 -18.77
CA LYS A 91 30.27 6.60 -20.12
C LYS A 91 29.70 5.57 -21.08
N TRP A 92 29.15 6.01 -22.20
CA TRP A 92 28.56 5.15 -23.23
C TRP A 92 29.47 4.01 -23.71
N LYS A 93 30.80 4.22 -23.69
CA LYS A 93 31.81 3.22 -24.04
C LYS A 93 31.87 2.03 -23.07
N ASP A 94 31.41 2.21 -21.83
CA ASP A 94 31.43 1.19 -20.77
C ASP A 94 30.11 0.39 -20.72
N ILE A 95 29.08 0.81 -21.46
CA ILE A 95 27.72 0.22 -21.43
C ILE A 95 27.56 -0.97 -22.40
N ARG A 96 28.55 -1.25 -23.26
CA ARG A 96 28.58 -2.49 -24.07
C ARG A 96 29.97 -3.08 -24.20
N ARG A 97 30.17 -4.23 -23.53
CA ARG A 97 30.89 -5.42 -24.01
C ARG A 97 30.70 -6.53 -22.98
N ASN A 98 29.56 -7.21 -23.06
CA ASN A 98 29.40 -8.61 -22.69
C ASN A 98 28.17 -9.05 -23.51
N GLY A 99 28.46 -9.52 -24.72
CA GLY A 99 27.52 -10.31 -25.50
C GLY A 99 27.47 -11.73 -24.97
#